data_AF-A0A6F8XX69-F1
#
_entry.id   AF-A0A6F8XX69-F1
#
_cell.length_a   1.000
_cell.length_b   1.000
_cell.length_c   1.000
_cell.angle_alpha   90.00
_cell.angle_beta   90.00
_cell.angle_gamma   90.00
#
_symmetry.space_group_name_H-M   'P 1'
#
loop_
_entity.id
_entity.type
_entity.pdbx_description
1 polymer ?
#
loop_
_entity_poly.entity_id
_entity_poly.type
_entity_poly.pdbx_seq_one_letter_code
_entity_poly.pdbx_strand_id
1 'polypeptide(L)'
;MTDPTGLELFVLYSPEGSRRVCTSDEAGRALLAWTSLLRWLRGDRPDELPESEVVGHVARTSALRIPRHPEYDIGLWVRQARGLDRVPGSGDIDGRTLADVVGHLLASIDLRRADRQRCRLSPAVIEALYGRQRSFQRNRHAVVRHLLDGPVSIERWTGPRLELALASKFVARRILSTEAAVNLVHLEITTAARSVQVMRETADVN
;
A
#
# COMPACT_ATOMS: atom_id res chain seq x y z
N MET A 1 -0.91 -21.62 -11.72
CA MET A 1 -0.88 -20.60 -12.79
C MET A 1 0.03 -19.47 -12.32
N THR A 2 1.27 -19.46 -12.80
CA THR A 2 2.25 -18.39 -12.54
C THR A 2 1.93 -17.19 -13.41
N ASP A 3 1.84 -16.01 -12.80
CA ASP A 3 1.57 -14.73 -13.46
C ASP A 3 2.63 -14.44 -14.54
N PRO A 4 2.26 -14.25 -15.82
CA PRO A 4 3.21 -14.15 -16.94
C PRO A 4 4.08 -12.88 -16.89
N THR A 5 3.79 -11.92 -16.02
CA THR A 5 4.56 -10.66 -15.93
C THR A 5 5.73 -10.73 -14.94
N GLY A 6 5.72 -11.69 -14.00
CA GLY A 6 6.70 -11.75 -12.90
C GLY A 6 6.66 -10.53 -11.96
N LEU A 7 5.63 -9.68 -12.09
CA LEU A 7 5.39 -8.52 -11.24
C LEU A 7 4.59 -8.93 -10.00
N GLU A 8 4.85 -8.22 -8.91
CA GLU A 8 4.12 -8.36 -7.66
C GLU A 8 4.10 -7.02 -6.91
N LEU A 9 3.19 -6.93 -5.96
CA LEU A 9 3.10 -5.80 -5.05
C LEU A 9 3.90 -6.14 -3.78
N PHE A 10 4.90 -5.32 -3.50
CA PHE A 10 5.68 -5.37 -2.28
C PHE A 10 5.10 -4.39 -1.27
N VAL A 11 4.74 -4.91 -0.10
CA VAL A 11 4.20 -4.13 1.02
C VAL A 11 5.20 -4.17 2.16
N LEU A 12 5.60 -3.01 2.66
CA LEU A 12 6.46 -2.88 3.84
C LEU A 12 5.75 -2.03 4.88
N TYR A 13 5.56 -2.60 6.06
CA TYR A 13 5.10 -1.90 7.24
C TYR A 13 6.31 -1.51 8.08
N SER A 14 6.45 -0.22 8.37
CA SER A 14 7.52 0.28 9.23
C SER A 14 7.41 -0.31 10.64
N PRO A 15 8.41 -0.16 11.53
CA PRO A 15 8.34 -0.79 12.86
C PRO A 15 7.12 -0.39 13.69
N GLU A 16 6.65 0.84 13.52
CA GLU A 16 5.40 1.32 14.10
C GLU A 16 4.18 0.76 13.34
N GLY A 17 4.19 0.82 12.01
CA GLY A 17 3.11 0.29 11.18
C GLY A 17 2.84 -1.20 11.42
N SER A 18 3.90 -1.98 11.64
CA SER A 18 3.82 -3.41 11.95
C SER A 18 3.18 -3.71 13.32
N ARG A 19 3.15 -2.73 14.22
CA ARG A 19 2.56 -2.85 15.57
C ARG A 19 1.23 -2.09 15.69
N ARG A 20 0.85 -1.32 14.67
CA ARG A 20 -0.31 -0.44 14.71
C ARG A 20 -1.59 -1.25 14.75
N VAL A 21 -2.35 -1.04 15.83
CA VAL A 21 -3.72 -1.51 15.99
C VAL A 21 -4.67 -0.35 15.72
N CYS A 22 -5.47 -0.44 14.66
CA CYS A 22 -6.56 0.45 14.28
C CYS A 22 -7.77 0.31 15.22
N THR A 23 -8.42 1.42 15.51
CA THR A 23 -9.76 1.40 16.13
C THR A 23 -10.80 0.93 15.11
N SER A 24 -11.97 0.51 15.58
CA SER A 24 -13.09 0.13 14.70
C SER A 24 -13.48 1.29 13.77
N ASP A 25 -13.47 2.52 14.28
CA ASP A 25 -13.79 3.72 13.48
C ASP A 25 -12.74 3.97 12.39
N GLU A 26 -11.45 3.82 12.71
CA GLU A 26 -10.36 3.95 11.75
C GLU A 26 -10.45 2.91 10.64
N ALA A 27 -10.69 1.65 11.00
CA ALA A 27 -10.85 0.56 10.05
C ALA A 27 -12.10 0.77 9.17
N GLY A 28 -13.24 1.11 9.78
CA GLY A 28 -14.48 1.39 9.07
C GLY A 28 -14.36 2.57 8.11
N ARG A 29 -13.69 3.64 8.53
CA ARG A 29 -13.42 4.81 7.68
C ARG A 29 -12.49 4.48 6.52
N ALA A 30 -11.44 3.68 6.76
CA ALA A 30 -10.54 3.24 5.69
C ALA A 30 -11.28 2.40 4.63
N LEU A 31 -12.19 1.51 5.06
CA LEU A 31 -13.03 0.74 4.16
C LEU A 31 -13.99 1.63 3.38
N LEU A 32 -14.67 2.56 4.07
CA LEU A 32 -15.59 3.50 3.43
C LEU A 32 -14.87 4.35 2.37
N ALA A 33 -13.70 4.89 2.69
CA ALA A 33 -12.87 5.65 1.75
C ALA A 33 -12.41 4.81 0.56
N TRP A 34 -12.05 3.54 0.78
CA TRP A 34 -11.68 2.62 -0.28
C TRP A 34 -12.86 2.30 -1.21
N THR A 35 -14.02 1.97 -0.65
CA THR A 35 -15.27 1.74 -1.40
C THR A 35 -15.67 2.97 -2.19
N SER A 36 -15.63 4.17 -1.60
CA SER A 36 -15.88 5.43 -2.30
C SER A 36 -14.89 5.67 -3.44
N LEU A 37 -13.60 5.43 -3.22
CA LEU A 37 -12.60 5.53 -4.29
C LEU A 37 -12.91 4.59 -5.47
N LEU A 38 -13.25 3.33 -5.19
CA LEU A 38 -13.61 2.37 -6.22
C LEU A 38 -14.89 2.76 -6.97
N ARG A 39 -15.89 3.30 -6.26
CA ARG A 39 -17.12 3.84 -6.88
C ARG A 39 -16.82 5.00 -7.81
N TRP A 40 -16.01 5.95 -7.37
CA TRP A 40 -15.57 7.06 -8.22
C TRP A 40 -14.83 6.58 -9.47
N LEU A 41 -13.88 5.65 -9.32
CA LEU A 41 -13.15 5.07 -10.45
C LEU A 41 -14.07 4.30 -11.42
N ARG A 42 -15.24 3.85 -10.96
CA ARG A 42 -16.26 3.20 -11.79
C ARG A 42 -17.23 4.17 -12.45
N GLY A 43 -17.25 5.44 -12.05
CA GLY A 43 -18.02 6.51 -12.72
C GLY A 43 -18.96 7.29 -11.81
N ASP A 44 -19.05 6.96 -10.52
CA ASP A 44 -19.86 7.74 -9.58
C ASP A 44 -19.28 9.15 -9.41
N ARG A 45 -20.15 10.13 -9.14
CA ARG A 45 -19.73 11.53 -8.96
C ARG A 45 -19.01 11.70 -7.61
N PRO A 46 -17.80 12.28 -7.58
CA PRO A 46 -17.00 12.33 -6.36
C PRO A 46 -17.66 13.13 -5.22
N ASP A 47 -18.36 14.22 -5.53
CA ASP A 47 -18.98 15.09 -4.52
C ASP A 47 -20.22 14.47 -3.84
N GLU A 48 -20.76 13.39 -4.41
CA GLU A 48 -21.90 12.64 -3.87
C GLU A 48 -21.45 11.42 -3.04
N LEU A 49 -20.14 11.16 -2.97
CA LEU A 49 -19.58 10.02 -2.26
C LEU A 49 -19.18 10.39 -0.82
N PRO A 50 -19.36 9.47 0.15
CA PRO A 50 -18.70 9.58 1.43
C PRO A 50 -17.17 9.65 1.24
N GLU A 51 -16.44 10.32 2.14
CA GLU A 51 -14.97 10.44 2.07
C GLU A 51 -14.46 11.06 0.74
N SER A 52 -15.23 11.94 0.10
CA SER A 52 -14.88 12.62 -1.15
C SER A 52 -13.57 13.42 -1.04
N GLU A 53 -13.22 13.89 0.16
CA GLU A 53 -11.94 14.53 0.44
C GLU A 53 -10.75 13.57 0.33
N VAL A 54 -10.94 12.29 0.66
CA VAL A 54 -9.93 11.24 0.51
C VAL A 54 -9.79 10.88 -0.97
N VAL A 55 -10.91 10.74 -1.69
CA VAL A 55 -10.92 10.53 -3.15
C VAL A 55 -10.12 11.64 -3.84
N GLY A 56 -10.42 12.90 -3.53
CA GLY A 56 -9.69 14.06 -4.07
C GLY A 56 -8.20 14.06 -3.69
N HIS A 57 -7.86 13.62 -2.46
CA HIS A 57 -6.47 13.48 -2.04
C HIS A 57 -5.72 12.42 -2.86
N VAL A 58 -6.33 11.25 -3.10
CA VAL A 58 -5.74 10.18 -3.92
C VAL A 58 -5.53 10.67 -5.36
N ALA A 59 -6.53 11.33 -5.95
CA ALA A 59 -6.44 11.87 -7.31
C ALA A 59 -5.30 12.90 -7.46
N ARG A 60 -5.19 13.85 -6.53
CA ARG A 60 -4.09 14.84 -6.56
C ARG A 60 -2.72 14.18 -6.36
N THR A 61 -2.61 13.24 -5.43
CA THR A 61 -1.33 12.61 -5.10
C THR A 61 -0.83 11.70 -6.21
N SER A 62 -1.73 10.97 -6.88
CA SER A 62 -1.40 10.16 -8.06
C SER A 62 -0.96 11.04 -9.23
N ALA A 63 -1.69 12.11 -9.56
CA ALA A 63 -1.33 13.05 -10.63
C ALA A 63 0.09 13.64 -10.47
N LEU A 64 0.50 13.95 -9.24
CA LEU A 64 1.86 14.43 -8.94
C LEU A 64 2.96 13.37 -9.15
N ARG A 65 2.61 12.08 -9.17
CA ARG A 65 3.54 10.95 -9.30
C ARG A 65 3.66 10.43 -10.72
N ILE A 66 2.59 10.51 -11.53
CA ILE A 66 2.53 9.99 -12.90
C ILE A 66 3.78 10.30 -13.75
N PRO A 67 4.31 11.54 -13.78
CA PRO A 67 5.47 11.85 -14.64
C PRO A 67 6.74 11.05 -14.34
N ARG A 68 6.84 10.46 -13.16
CA ARG A 68 8.00 9.66 -12.72
C ARG A 68 7.67 8.18 -12.53
N HIS A 69 6.39 7.88 -12.38
CA HIS A 69 5.86 6.58 -11.99
C HIS A 69 4.55 6.32 -12.75
N PRO A 70 4.62 5.80 -13.98
CA PRO A 70 3.44 5.55 -14.82
C PRO A 70 2.41 4.63 -14.18
N GLU A 71 2.82 3.79 -13.22
CA GLU A 71 1.93 2.91 -12.44
C GLU A 71 0.89 3.65 -11.58
N TYR A 72 1.04 4.96 -11.39
CA TYR A 72 0.06 5.84 -10.72
C TYR A 72 -0.96 6.46 -11.69
N ASP A 73 -1.09 5.94 -12.90
CA ASP A 73 -2.07 6.41 -13.89
C ASP A 73 -3.51 6.06 -13.47
N ILE A 74 -4.30 7.11 -13.17
CA ILE A 74 -5.74 6.99 -12.87
C ILE A 74 -6.48 6.31 -14.03
N GLY A 75 -6.11 6.56 -15.28
CA GLY A 75 -6.74 5.95 -16.45
C GLY A 75 -6.61 4.42 -16.43
N LEU A 76 -5.47 3.90 -15.99
CA LEU A 76 -5.25 2.48 -15.77
C LEU A 76 -6.08 1.95 -14.60
N TRP A 77 -6.12 2.69 -13.49
CA TRP A 77 -6.91 2.31 -12.32
C TRP A 77 -8.42 2.26 -12.62
N VAL A 78 -8.94 3.19 -13.42
CA VAL A 78 -10.33 3.17 -13.92
C VAL A 78 -10.61 1.90 -14.69
N ARG A 79 -9.72 1.49 -15.61
CA ARG A 79 -9.89 0.23 -16.36
C ARG A 79 -9.92 -0.98 -15.44
N GLN A 80 -9.01 -1.04 -14.46
CA GLN A 80 -8.94 -2.15 -13.50
C GLN A 80 -10.16 -2.20 -12.56
N ALA A 81 -10.62 -1.04 -12.07
CA ALA A 81 -11.77 -0.93 -11.18
C ALA A 81 -13.10 -1.25 -11.87
N ARG A 82 -13.25 -0.90 -13.16
CA ARG A 82 -14.41 -1.29 -13.97
C ARG A 82 -14.49 -2.79 -14.23
N GLY A 83 -13.36 -3.48 -14.23
CA GLY A 83 -13.30 -4.94 -14.32
C GLY A 83 -13.56 -5.67 -13.00
N LEU A 84 -14.02 -5.00 -11.94
CA LEU A 84 -14.44 -5.64 -10.69
C LEU A 84 -15.91 -6.04 -10.78
N ASP A 85 -16.23 -7.31 -10.55
CA ASP A 85 -17.61 -7.83 -10.56
C ASP A 85 -18.50 -7.10 -9.55
N ARG A 86 -17.93 -6.71 -8.40
CA ARG A 86 -18.59 -5.93 -7.36
C ARG A 86 -17.63 -4.96 -6.72
N VAL A 87 -18.15 -3.85 -6.22
CA VAL A 87 -17.41 -3.02 -5.27
C VAL A 87 -17.50 -3.70 -3.90
N PRO A 88 -16.38 -3.85 -3.16
CA PRO A 88 -16.41 -4.36 -1.81
C PRO A 88 -17.40 -3.55 -0.96
N GLY A 89 -18.36 -4.24 -0.35
CA GLY A 89 -19.33 -3.62 0.55
C GLY A 89 -18.68 -3.21 1.87
N SER A 90 -19.43 -2.48 2.70
CA SER A 90 -19.08 -2.23 4.10
C SER A 90 -19.22 -3.52 4.91
N GLY A 91 -18.30 -4.46 4.72
CA GLY A 91 -18.15 -5.62 5.62
C GLY A 91 -17.33 -5.24 6.84
N ASP A 92 -17.47 -6.01 7.92
CA ASP A 92 -16.54 -5.90 9.04
C ASP A 92 -15.14 -6.34 8.58
N ILE A 93 -14.13 -5.50 8.84
CA ILE A 93 -12.73 -5.90 8.66
C ILE A 93 -12.40 -6.84 9.82
N ASP A 94 -12.21 -8.11 9.48
CA ASP A 94 -11.77 -9.12 10.44
C ASP A 94 -10.27 -8.91 10.71
N GLY A 95 -9.98 -8.17 11.78
CA GLY A 95 -8.63 -7.79 12.18
C GLY A 95 -8.51 -6.31 12.50
N ARG A 96 -7.81 -6.00 13.59
CA ARG A 96 -7.60 -4.63 14.04
C ARG A 96 -6.23 -4.09 13.67
N THR A 97 -5.34 -4.84 13.02
CA THR A 97 -4.02 -4.28 12.69
C THR A 97 -4.04 -3.51 11.37
N LEU A 98 -3.12 -2.57 11.20
CA LEU A 98 -2.92 -1.88 9.91
C LEU A 98 -2.67 -2.89 8.78
N ALA A 99 -1.97 -4.00 9.07
CA ALA A 99 -1.72 -5.07 8.10
C ALA A 99 -3.02 -5.76 7.68
N ASP A 100 -3.93 -6.02 8.62
CA ASP A 100 -5.23 -6.64 8.31
C ASP A 100 -6.11 -5.70 7.50
N VAL A 101 -6.15 -4.40 7.84
CA VAL A 101 -6.90 -3.40 7.08
C VAL A 101 -6.38 -3.32 5.65
N VAL A 102 -5.07 -3.09 5.46
CA VAL A 102 -4.48 -3.03 4.12
C VAL A 102 -4.68 -4.34 3.38
N GLY A 103 -4.47 -5.49 4.04
CA GLY A 103 -4.69 -6.80 3.46
C GLY A 103 -6.13 -7.02 2.98
N HIS A 104 -7.12 -6.53 3.73
CA HIS A 104 -8.52 -6.54 3.33
C HIS A 104 -8.75 -5.69 2.06
N LEU A 105 -8.21 -4.46 2.01
CA LEU A 105 -8.33 -3.60 0.82
C LEU A 105 -7.72 -4.26 -0.42
N LEU A 106 -6.55 -4.90 -0.28
CA LEU A 106 -5.86 -5.59 -1.37
C LEU A 106 -6.62 -6.85 -1.83
N ALA A 107 -7.08 -7.67 -0.88
CA ALA A 107 -7.86 -8.87 -1.20
C ALA A 107 -9.17 -8.53 -1.92
N SER A 108 -9.76 -7.37 -1.59
CA SER A 108 -11.02 -6.90 -2.16
C SER A 108 -10.97 -6.58 -3.68
N ILE A 109 -9.76 -6.50 -4.25
CA ILE A 109 -9.53 -6.32 -5.70
C ILE A 109 -8.87 -7.55 -6.35
N ASP A 110 -9.10 -8.72 -5.76
CA ASP A 110 -8.63 -10.05 -6.18
C ASP A 110 -7.11 -10.25 -6.10
N LEU A 111 -6.41 -9.50 -5.25
CA LEU A 111 -5.02 -9.80 -4.94
C LEU A 111 -4.92 -10.90 -3.88
N ARG A 112 -3.87 -11.71 -3.99
CA ARG A 112 -3.58 -12.79 -3.04
C ARG A 112 -2.20 -12.58 -2.43
N ARG A 113 -2.14 -12.65 -1.11
CA ARG A 113 -0.87 -12.64 -0.38
C ARG A 113 -0.13 -13.95 -0.67
N ALA A 114 1.03 -13.82 -1.31
CA ALA A 114 1.91 -14.92 -1.63
C ALA A 114 2.85 -15.26 -0.46
N ASP A 115 3.27 -14.24 0.28
CA ASP A 115 4.24 -14.41 1.36
C ASP A 115 4.11 -13.28 2.41
N ARG A 116 4.54 -13.55 3.64
CA ARG A 116 4.64 -12.59 4.73
C ARG A 116 5.77 -12.97 5.67
N GLN A 117 6.63 -12.02 5.99
CA GLN A 117 7.66 -12.18 7.00
C GLN A 117 7.75 -10.97 7.93
N ARG A 118 8.26 -11.21 9.14
CA ARG A 118 8.63 -10.17 10.09
C ARG A 118 10.12 -10.24 10.31
N CYS A 119 10.83 -9.16 10.02
CA CYS A 119 12.29 -9.18 9.94
C CYS A 119 12.87 -7.84 10.39
N ARG A 120 14.19 -7.78 10.62
CA ARG A 120 14.92 -6.51 10.74
C ARG A 120 15.60 -6.18 9.42
N LEU A 121 15.47 -4.92 9.00
CA LEU A 121 16.19 -4.43 7.83
C LEU A 121 17.63 -4.12 8.19
N SER A 122 18.56 -4.43 7.28
CA SER A 122 19.89 -3.87 7.32
C SER A 122 19.91 -2.49 6.64
N PRO A 123 20.88 -1.60 6.97
CA PRO A 123 21.05 -0.35 6.24
C PRO A 123 21.20 -0.56 4.73
N ALA A 124 21.90 -1.62 4.30
CA ALA A 124 22.07 -1.95 2.90
C ALA A 124 20.74 -2.24 2.19
N VAL A 125 19.83 -2.99 2.84
CA VAL A 125 18.49 -3.26 2.30
C VAL A 125 17.65 -1.98 2.22
N ILE A 126 17.73 -1.10 3.23
CA ILE A 126 17.03 0.20 3.20
C ILE A 126 17.51 1.05 2.01
N GLU A 127 18.83 1.10 1.78
CA GLU A 127 19.41 1.80 0.63
C GLU A 127 19.00 1.16 -0.70
N ALA A 128 18.95 -0.16 -0.80
CA ALA A 128 18.51 -0.85 -1.99
C ALA A 128 17.03 -0.56 -2.33
N LEU A 129 16.19 -0.42 -1.30
CA LEU A 129 14.77 -0.10 -1.44
C LEU A 129 14.54 1.38 -1.82
N TYR A 130 15.21 2.31 -1.14
CA TYR A 130 14.86 3.73 -1.19
C TYR A 130 15.94 4.64 -1.79
N GLY A 131 17.19 4.18 -1.89
CA GLY A 131 18.37 4.98 -2.22
C GLY A 131 18.26 5.77 -3.51
N ARG A 132 17.49 5.28 -4.49
CA ARG A 132 17.32 5.97 -5.79
C ARG A 132 16.33 7.13 -5.74
N GLN A 133 15.53 7.26 -4.68
CA GLN A 133 14.48 8.27 -4.57
C GLN A 133 15.03 9.59 -4.02
N ARG A 134 14.81 10.71 -4.72
CA ARG A 134 15.23 12.05 -4.25
C ARG A 134 14.65 12.42 -2.87
N SER A 135 13.41 12.00 -2.60
CA SER A 135 12.76 12.21 -1.30
C SER A 135 13.45 11.44 -0.17
N PHE A 136 13.94 10.24 -0.46
CA PHE A 136 14.73 9.47 0.49
C PHE A 136 16.06 10.16 0.74
N GLN A 137 16.78 10.58 -0.30
CA GLN A 137 18.06 11.29 -0.13
C GLN A 137 17.93 12.54 0.77
N ARG A 138 16.85 13.30 0.64
CA ARG A 138 16.57 14.48 1.50
C ARG A 138 16.27 14.12 2.96
N ASN A 139 15.65 12.97 3.21
CA ASN A 139 15.20 12.56 4.55
C ASN A 139 15.95 11.31 5.06
N ARG A 140 17.11 11.02 4.47
CA ARG A 140 17.78 9.72 4.59
C ARG A 140 18.00 9.35 6.05
N HIS A 141 18.55 10.27 6.83
CA HIS A 141 18.84 10.04 8.24
C HIS A 141 17.58 9.67 9.03
N ALA A 142 16.48 10.42 8.84
CA ALA A 142 15.22 10.16 9.53
C ALA A 142 14.59 8.82 9.11
N VAL A 143 14.56 8.53 7.81
CA VAL A 143 13.96 7.30 7.28
C VAL A 143 14.76 6.06 7.69
N VAL A 144 16.09 6.11 7.56
CA VAL A 144 16.97 4.99 7.95
C VAL A 144 16.85 4.74 9.45
N ARG A 145 16.93 5.78 10.29
CA ARG A 145 16.77 5.65 11.74
C ARG A 145 15.43 4.99 12.07
N HIS A 146 14.33 5.54 11.56
CA HIS A 146 12.99 5.01 11.82
C HIS A 146 12.84 3.53 11.44
N LEU A 147 13.37 3.13 10.29
CA LEU A 147 13.27 1.74 9.83
C LEU A 147 14.18 0.78 10.61
N LEU A 148 15.22 1.28 11.28
CA LEU A 148 16.11 0.48 12.15
C LEU A 148 15.63 0.40 13.60
N ASP A 149 14.67 1.24 14.01
CA ASP A 149 14.16 1.32 15.39
C ASP A 149 13.39 0.05 15.82
N GLY A 150 13.12 -0.89 14.92
CA GLY A 150 12.53 -2.18 15.28
C GLY A 150 12.30 -3.11 14.10
N PRO A 151 11.61 -4.24 14.33
CA PRO A 151 11.25 -5.17 13.26
C PRO A 151 10.17 -4.58 12.36
N VAL A 152 10.29 -4.81 11.06
CA VAL A 152 9.29 -4.49 10.04
C VAL A 152 8.48 -5.74 9.69
N SER A 153 7.32 -5.54 9.06
CA SER A 153 6.63 -6.63 8.36
C SER A 153 6.71 -6.38 6.86
N ILE A 154 7.04 -7.42 6.10
CA ILE A 154 7.08 -7.41 4.64
C ILE A 154 6.06 -8.42 4.13
N GLU A 155 5.27 -8.03 3.13
CA GLU A 155 4.35 -8.91 2.44
C GLU A 155 4.54 -8.84 0.93
N ARG A 156 4.25 -9.95 0.26
CA ARG A 156 4.23 -10.06 -1.20
C ARG A 156 2.83 -10.40 -1.65
N TRP A 157 2.32 -9.67 -2.63
CA TRP A 157 0.97 -9.82 -3.15
C TRP A 157 0.99 -9.97 -4.67
N THR A 158 0.16 -10.87 -5.19
CA THR A 158 0.08 -11.20 -6.62
C THR A 158 -1.37 -11.12 -7.11
N GLY A 159 -1.58 -10.88 -8.40
CA GLY A 159 -2.90 -10.84 -9.01
C GLY A 159 -3.08 -9.74 -10.06
N PRO A 160 -4.26 -9.62 -10.68
CA PRO A 160 -4.46 -8.90 -11.94
C PRO A 160 -4.52 -7.36 -11.84
N ARG A 161 -4.45 -6.77 -10.63
CA ARG A 161 -4.74 -5.34 -10.37
C ARG A 161 -3.69 -4.65 -9.50
N LEU A 162 -2.41 -4.95 -9.75
CA LEU A 162 -1.30 -4.45 -8.92
C LEU A 162 -1.21 -2.91 -8.91
N GLU A 163 -1.51 -2.25 -10.03
CA GLU A 163 -1.47 -0.79 -10.16
C GLU A 163 -2.57 -0.12 -9.33
N LEU A 164 -3.82 -0.58 -9.46
CA LEU A 164 -4.92 -0.11 -8.61
C LEU A 164 -4.62 -0.29 -7.12
N ALA A 165 -3.89 -1.35 -6.76
CA ALA A 165 -3.47 -1.61 -5.40
C ALA A 165 -2.64 -0.48 -4.78
N LEU A 166 -1.89 0.28 -5.59
CA LEU A 166 -1.10 1.43 -5.12
C LEU A 166 -1.99 2.54 -4.57
N ALA A 167 -3.26 2.61 -4.96
CA ALA A 167 -4.19 3.59 -4.41
C ALA A 167 -4.52 3.31 -2.94
N SER A 168 -4.50 2.05 -2.50
CA SER A 168 -4.74 1.67 -1.09
C SER A 168 -3.71 2.31 -0.13
N LYS A 169 -2.48 2.53 -0.61
CA LYS A 169 -1.42 3.24 0.12
C LYS A 169 -1.84 4.67 0.48
N PHE A 170 -2.51 5.38 -0.42
CA PHE A 170 -2.93 6.76 -0.17
C PHE A 170 -4.14 6.81 0.75
N VAL A 171 -5.07 5.87 0.62
CA VAL A 171 -6.17 5.72 1.58
C VAL A 171 -5.61 5.44 2.98
N ALA A 172 -4.77 4.42 3.12
CA ALA A 172 -4.16 4.06 4.40
C ALA A 172 -3.36 5.21 5.01
N ARG A 173 -2.56 5.93 4.20
CA ARG A 173 -1.77 7.07 4.71
C ARG A 173 -2.65 8.26 5.08
N ARG A 174 -3.74 8.51 4.36
CA ARG A 174 -4.63 9.65 4.65
C ARG A 174 -5.44 9.42 5.92
N ILE A 175 -5.88 8.19 6.16
CA ILE A 175 -6.75 7.84 7.29
C ILE A 175 -5.95 7.40 8.52
N LEU A 176 -4.86 6.64 8.33
CA LEU A 176 -4.21 5.88 9.40
C LEU A 176 -2.79 6.37 9.75
N SER A 177 -2.16 7.24 8.93
CA SER A 177 -0.87 7.85 9.25
C SER A 177 -1.05 9.31 9.70
N THR A 178 -0.58 9.61 10.91
CA THR A 178 -0.63 10.94 11.53
C THR A 178 0.53 11.84 11.11
N GLU A 179 1.68 11.28 10.69
CA GLU A 179 2.88 12.03 10.33
C GLU A 179 3.28 11.87 8.85
N ALA A 180 3.54 12.99 8.17
CA ALA A 180 3.86 13.00 6.74
C ALA A 180 5.26 12.47 6.39
N ALA A 181 6.22 12.63 7.31
CA ALA A 181 7.63 12.27 7.08
C ALA A 181 7.87 10.76 7.16
N VAL A 182 7.14 10.08 8.05
CA VAL A 182 7.35 8.68 8.37
C VAL A 182 6.05 7.92 8.19
N ASN A 183 5.89 7.36 7.00
CA ASN A 183 4.66 6.65 6.67
C ASN A 183 4.67 5.26 7.33
N LEU A 184 3.51 4.83 7.84
CA LEU A 184 3.38 3.52 8.49
C LEU A 184 3.47 2.36 7.49
N VAL A 185 3.08 2.60 6.24
CA VAL A 185 3.05 1.59 5.17
C VAL A 185 3.64 2.12 3.86
N HIS A 186 4.42 1.29 3.19
CA HIS A 186 4.97 1.49 1.87
C HIS A 186 4.48 0.39 0.92
N LEU A 187 3.95 0.78 -0.23
CA LEU A 187 3.61 -0.10 -1.32
C LEU A 187 4.39 0.33 -2.56
N GLU A 188 4.94 -0.63 -3.29
CA GLU A 188 5.48 -0.48 -4.64
C GLU A 188 5.25 -1.75 -5.47
N ILE A 189 5.16 -1.57 -6.79
CA ILE A 189 5.21 -2.69 -7.73
C ILE A 189 6.67 -3.02 -8.01
N THR A 190 6.99 -4.29 -7.99
CA THR A 190 8.34 -4.79 -8.18
C THR A 190 8.32 -6.14 -8.89
N THR A 191 9.50 -6.70 -9.17
CA THR A 191 9.63 -8.06 -9.67
C THR A 191 9.74 -9.06 -8.51
N ALA A 192 9.27 -10.28 -8.73
CA ALA A 192 9.41 -11.37 -7.74
C ALA A 192 10.88 -11.59 -7.34
N ALA A 193 11.82 -11.48 -8.29
CA ALA A 193 13.25 -11.60 -8.02
C ALA A 193 13.75 -10.55 -7.02
N ARG A 194 13.35 -9.29 -7.19
CA ARG A 194 13.75 -8.19 -6.28
C ARG A 194 13.14 -8.36 -4.89
N SER A 195 11.87 -8.74 -4.79
CA SER A 195 11.25 -8.99 -3.49
C SER A 195 11.92 -10.15 -2.75
N VAL A 196 12.17 -11.26 -3.44
CA VAL A 196 12.87 -12.42 -2.87
C VAL A 196 14.27 -12.04 -2.41
N GLN A 197 14.99 -11.23 -3.19
CA GLN A 197 16.30 -10.72 -2.79
C GLN A 197 16.21 -9.91 -1.49
N VAL A 198 15.29 -8.93 -1.42
CA VAL A 198 15.07 -8.12 -0.22
C VAL A 198 14.74 -9.01 0.98
N MET A 199 13.88 -10.00 0.81
CA MET A 199 13.49 -10.90 1.89
C MET A 199 14.64 -11.80 2.37
N ARG A 200 15.51 -12.28 1.47
CA ARG A 200 16.70 -13.07 1.81
C ARG A 200 17.79 -12.28 2.51
N GLU A 201 17.91 -10.99 2.18
CA GLU A 201 18.93 -10.09 2.75
C GLU A 201 18.50 -9.49 4.10
N THR A 202 17.32 -9.84 4.61
CA THR A 202 16.85 -9.47 5.95
C THR A 202 17.11 -10.58 6.95
N ALA A 203 17.34 -10.20 8.22
CA ALA A 203 17.46 -11.16 9.31
C ALA A 203 16.08 -11.44 9.91
N ASP A 204 15.72 -12.71 9.97
CA ASP A 204 14.49 -13.16 10.63
C ASP A 204 14.49 -12.81 12.11
N VAL A 205 13.31 -12.48 12.62
CA VAL A 205 13.09 -12.22 14.04
C VAL A 205 12.31 -13.41 14.58
N ASN A 206 13.01 -14.29 15.30
CA ASN A 206 12.40 -15.38 16.07
C ASN A 206 11.37 -14.85 17.07
#